data_AF-A0A951EXM6-F1
#
_entry.id   AF-A0A951EXM6-F1
#
_cell.length_a   1.000
_cell.length_b   1.000
_cell.length_c   1.000
_cell.angle_alpha   90.00
_cell.angle_beta   90.00
_cell.angle_gamma   90.00
#
_symmetry.space_group_name_H-M   'P 1'
#
loop_
_entity.id
_entity.type
_entity.pdbx_description
1 polymer ?
#
loop_
_entity_poly.entity_id
_entity_poly.type
_entity_poly.pdbx_seq_one_letter_code
_entity_poly.pdbx_strand_id
1 'polypeptide(L)' 'AIGRTDKGRSVFIVFTLRRQGDELLIRPISARYMHKKEIDVYEKENPDL' A
#
# COMPACT_ATOMS: atom_id res chain seq x y z
N ALA A 1 -2.17 -2.17 -1.09
CA ALA A 1 -0.72 -2.41 -1.00
C ALA A 1 -0.11 -1.55 0.09
N ILE A 2 0.97 -2.04 0.68
CA ILE A 2 1.73 -1.37 1.74
C ILE A 2 3.17 -1.25 1.25
N GLY A 3 3.82 -0.13 1.55
CA GLY A 3 5.21 0.08 1.16
C GLY A 3 5.84 1.23 1.92
N ARG A 4 7.10 1.51 1.61
CA ARG A 4 7.85 2.64 2.17
C ARG A 4 8.22 3.63 1.05
N THR A 5 8.19 4.92 1.36
CA THR A 5 8.75 5.95 0.45
C THR A 5 10.27 5.85 0.39
N ASP A 6 10.89 6.58 -0.54
CA ASP A 6 12.33 6.83 -0.59
C ASP A 6 12.93 7.27 0.75
N LYS A 7 12.19 8.08 1.52
CA LYS A 7 12.54 8.55 2.87
C LYS A 7 12.16 7.59 4.01
N GLY A 8 11.76 6.35 3.70
CA GLY A 8 11.42 5.32 4.68
C GLY A 8 10.05 5.44 5.35
N ARG A 9 9.15 6.34 4.90
CA ARG A 9 7.82 6.49 5.50
C ARG A 9 6.86 5.42 5.02
N SER A 10 6.15 4.76 5.92
CA SER A 10 5.14 3.75 5.56
C SER A 10 3.91 4.39 4.90
N VAL A 11 3.48 3.81 3.77
CA VAL A 11 2.37 4.26 2.94
C VAL A 11 1.37 3.12 2.76
N PHE A 12 0.09 3.47 2.87
CA PHE A 12 -1.04 2.61 2.54
C PHE A 12 -1.68 3.08 1.24
N ILE A 13 -1.74 2.19 0.24
CA ILE A 13 -2.33 2.46 -1.07
C ILE A 13 -3.53 1.54 -1.28
N VAL A 14 -4.70 2.15 -1.52
CA VAL A 14 -5.91 1.46 -1.95
C VAL A 14 -6.07 1.68 -3.43
N PHE A 15 -6.25 0.60 -4.18
CA PHE A 15 -6.46 0.64 -5.62
C PHE A 15 -7.37 -0.50 -6.04
N THR A 16 -7.96 -0.37 -7.23
CA THR A 16 -8.65 -1.45 -7.92
C THR A 16 -7.89 -1.82 -9.18
N LEU A 17 -8.11 -3.04 -9.66
CA LEU A 17 -7.63 -3.45 -10.97
C LEU A 17 -8.69 -3.08 -12.00
N ARG A 18 -8.25 -2.48 -13.11
CA ARG A 18 -9.10 -2.11 -14.24
C ARG A 18 -8.53 -2.73 -15.50
N ARG A 19 -9.38 -3.43 -16.26
CA ARG A 19 -9.02 -3.90 -17.60
C ARG A 19 -9.25 -2.80 -18.63
N GLN A 20 -8.29 -2.60 -19.52
CA GLN A 20 -8.42 -1.71 -20.67
C GLN A 20 -7.86 -2.44 -21.90
N GLY A 21 -8.77 -2.99 -22.72
CA GLY A 21 -8.39 -3.94 -23.76
C GLY A 21 -7.75 -5.19 -23.17
N ASP A 22 -6.55 -5.53 -23.64
CA ASP A 22 -5.78 -6.66 -23.14
C ASP A 22 -4.93 -6.33 -21.90
N GLU A 23 -4.86 -5.06 -21.50
CA GLU A 23 -4.05 -4.62 -20.37
C GLU A 23 -4.81 -4.71 -19.04
N LEU A 24 -4.10 -5.14 -17.98
CA LEU A 24 -4.55 -5.08 -16.60
C LEU A 24 -3.84 -3.92 -15.89
N LEU A 25 -4.58 -2.85 -15.63
CA LEU A 25 -4.06 -1.61 -15.06
C LEU A 25 -4.45 -1.47 -13.60
N ILE A 26 -3.64 -0.73 -12.85
CA ILE A 26 -3.96 -0.31 -11.48
C ILE A 26 -4.69 1.04 -11.55
N ARG A 27 -5.89 1.11 -10.96
CA ARG A 27 -6.60 2.36 -10.71
C ARG A 27 -6.45 2.75 -9.24
N PRO A 28 -5.63 3.75 -8.90
CA PRO A 28 -5.51 4.22 -7.52
C PRO A 28 -6.83 4.86 -7.06
N ILE A 29 -7.21 4.56 -5.81
CA ILE A 29 -8.36 5.14 -5.11
C ILE A 29 -7.87 6.10 -4.03
N SER A 30 -6.90 5.68 -3.23
CA SER A 30 -6.28 6.54 -2.22
C SER A 30 -4.83 6.13 -1.96
N ALA A 31 -4.02 7.11 -1.57
CA ALA A 31 -2.68 6.91 -1.05
C ALA A 31 -2.49 7.82 0.15
N ARG A 32 -2.08 7.26 1.29
CA ARG A 32 -1.82 8.02 2.52
C ARG A 32 -0.67 7.44 3.29
N TYR A 33 -0.07 8.27 4.14
CA TYR A 33 0.84 7.76 5.17
C TYR A 33 0.06 6.95 6.21
N MET A 34 0.74 5.94 6.74
CA MET A 34 0.21 5.14 7.85
C MET A 34 0.37 5.87 9.17
N HIS A 35 -0.59 5.65 10.07
CA HIS A 35 -0.45 6.04 11.46
C HIS A 35 0.41 5.02 12.21
N LYS A 36 1.09 5.47 13.27
CA LYS A 36 1.99 4.61 14.06
C LYS A 36 1.36 3.28 14.49
N LYS A 37 0.12 3.32 15.01
CA LYS A 37 -0.62 2.11 15.42
C LYS A 37 -0.83 1.10 14.27
N GLU A 38 -1.04 1.59 13.05
CA GLU A 38 -1.24 0.74 11.87
C GLU A 38 0.07 0.07 11.45
N ILE A 39 1.19 0.80 11.56
CA ILE A 39 2.53 0.26 11.32
C ILE A 39 2.82 -0.84 12.33
N ASP A 40 2.64 -0.56 13.63
CA ASP A 40 2.95 -1.51 14.70
C ASP A 40 2.15 -2.82 14.54
N VAL A 41 0.87 -2.72 14.18
CA VAL A 41 0.03 -3.90 13.91
C VAL A 41 0.51 -4.65 12.67
N TYR A 42 0.76 -3.93 11.57
CA TYR A 42 1.19 -4.56 10.33
C TYR A 42 2.54 -5.28 10.46
N GLU A 43 3.52 -4.66 11.10
CA GLU A 43 4.85 -5.25 11.35
C GLU A 43 4.76 -6.46 12.30
N LYS A 44 3.86 -6.42 13.29
CA LYS A 44 3.62 -7.56 14.17
C LYS A 44 2.97 -8.76 13.45
N GLU A 45 2.01 -8.49 12.57
CA GLU A 45 1.32 -9.53 11.79
C GLU A 45 2.17 -10.06 10.62
N ASN A 46 3.17 -9.28 10.19
CA ASN A 46 4.04 -9.60 9.07
C ASN A 46 5.52 -9.43 9.46
N PRO A 47 6.05 -10.24 10.39
CA PRO A 47 7.40 -10.07 10.92
C PRO A 47 8.51 -10.36 9.90
N ASP A 48 8.20 -11.08 8.81
CA ASP A 48 9.16 -11.57 7.82
C ASP A 48 9.15 -10.76 6.49
N LEU A 49 8.42 -9.64 6.44
CA LEU A 49 8.36 -8.70 5.30
C LEU A 49 9.30 -7.51 5.49
#